data_AF-A0A1S4B553-F1
#
_entry.id   AF-A0A1S4B553-F1
#
_cell.length_a   1.000
_cell.length_b   1.000
_cell.length_c   1.000
_cell.angle_alpha   90.00
_cell.angle_beta   90.00
_cell.angle_gamma   90.00
#
_symmetry.space_group_name_H-M   'P 1'
#
loop_
_entity.id
_entity.type
_entity.pdbx_description
1 polymer ?
#
loop_
_entity_poly.entity_id
_entity_poly.type
_entity_poly.pdbx_seq_one_letter_code
_entity_poly.pdbx_strand_id
1 'polypeptide(L)'
;MDHEIELVPGAKPPARAPYRMSQPELTELRRQLMKMLDTGIIVPSKSSYGSHVLFQKKQNGTLRICVDYRALKKITVKNKYHIPLMVALFDRLNGATVFTKIDLKTGYWQVRIAEGDEHKMTCVTRYGSYDFLVMPFSLTNAPAIFCILTNQVFREYIDEFVVVYLDEIVIYSKTLDEPLEHLRKILAQLREHELYVKLSKCAFTQK
;
A
#
# COMPACT_ATOMS: atom_id res chain seq x y z
N MET A 1 -10.18 -8.26 0.82
CA MET A 1 -10.41 -7.35 1.96
C MET A 1 -10.29 -5.94 1.44
N ASP A 2 -11.29 -5.11 1.73
CA ASP A 2 -11.30 -3.70 1.32
C ASP A 2 -11.03 -2.81 2.55
N HIS A 3 -10.46 -1.62 2.32
CA HIS A 3 -10.06 -0.70 3.38
C HIS A 3 -11.20 0.27 3.70
N GLU A 4 -11.77 0.09 4.90
CA GLU A 4 -12.71 1.04 5.49
C GLU A 4 -11.99 2.21 6.16
N ILE A 5 -12.53 3.41 5.99
CA ILE A 5 -12.04 4.68 6.54
C ILE A 5 -13.07 5.16 7.55
N GLU A 6 -12.98 4.60 8.76
CA GLU A 6 -13.80 5.03 9.88
C GLU A 6 -13.40 6.44 10.35
N LEU A 7 -14.38 7.33 10.46
CA LEU A 7 -14.19 8.70 10.91
C LEU A 7 -14.76 8.89 12.31
N VAL A 8 -14.18 9.81 13.07
CA VAL A 8 -14.71 10.21 14.39
C VAL A 8 -16.14 10.73 14.21
N PRO A 9 -17.10 10.35 15.08
CA PRO A 9 -18.48 10.80 14.98
C PRO A 9 -18.60 12.32 14.88
N GLY A 10 -19.38 12.81 13.91
CA GLY A 10 -19.58 14.24 13.67
C GLY A 10 -18.43 14.96 12.96
N ALA A 11 -17.42 14.25 12.47
CA ALA A 11 -16.34 14.84 11.69
C ALA A 11 -16.87 15.50 10.39
N LYS A 12 -16.34 16.68 10.10
CA LYS A 12 -16.66 17.41 8.85
C LYS A 12 -15.68 17.04 7.75
N PRO A 13 -16.12 16.97 6.48
CA PRO A 13 -15.25 16.71 5.34
C PRO A 13 -14.15 17.78 5.24
N PRO A 14 -12.86 17.40 5.21
CA PRO A 14 -11.80 18.35 4.89
C PRO A 14 -11.90 18.73 3.41
N ALA A 15 -12.05 20.02 3.14
CA ALA A 15 -11.98 20.58 1.79
C ALA A 15 -10.84 21.59 1.69
N ARG A 16 -9.81 21.27 0.91
CA ARG A 16 -8.64 22.13 0.70
C ARG A 16 -8.51 22.49 -0.77
N ALA A 17 -8.19 23.76 -1.03
CA ALA A 17 -7.86 24.22 -2.37
C ALA A 17 -6.57 23.55 -2.88
N PRO A 18 -6.44 23.35 -4.21
CA PRO A 18 -5.19 22.88 -4.82
C PRO A 18 -4.02 23.82 -4.54
N TYR A 19 -2.82 23.27 -4.39
CA TYR A 19 -1.60 24.08 -4.37
C TYR A 19 -1.30 24.67 -5.74
N ARG A 20 -0.60 25.81 -5.73
CA ARG A 20 0.02 26.35 -6.94
C ARG A 20 1.15 25.42 -7.37
N MET A 21 1.19 25.11 -8.66
CA MET A 21 2.20 24.26 -9.28
C MET A 21 2.82 24.99 -10.47
N SER A 22 4.09 24.73 -10.72
CA SER A 22 4.83 25.20 -11.90
C SER A 22 4.35 24.51 -13.18
N GLN A 23 4.69 25.07 -14.34
CA GLN A 23 4.28 24.48 -15.62
C GLN A 23 4.79 23.04 -15.83
N PRO A 24 6.04 22.68 -15.49
CA PRO A 24 6.51 21.29 -15.58
C PRO A 24 5.74 20.33 -14.66
N GLU A 25 5.42 20.77 -13.43
CA GLU A 25 4.63 19.98 -12.49
C GLU A 25 3.21 19.75 -13.00
N LEU A 26 2.59 20.74 -13.63
CA LEU A 26 1.25 20.60 -14.21
C LEU A 26 1.21 19.60 -15.38
N THR A 27 2.23 19.64 -16.24
CA THR A 27 2.38 18.65 -17.33
C THR A 27 2.50 17.24 -16.76
N GLU A 28 3.34 17.07 -15.73
CA GLU A 28 3.54 15.78 -15.07
C GLU A 28 2.30 15.31 -14.30
N LEU A 29 1.58 16.24 -13.67
CA LEU A 29 0.32 15.97 -12.98
C LEU A 29 -0.71 15.41 -13.96
N ARG A 30 -0.90 16.10 -15.10
CA ARG A 30 -1.85 15.64 -16.12
C ARG A 30 -1.47 14.25 -16.65
N ARG A 31 -0.18 14.01 -16.91
CA ARG A 31 0.33 12.71 -17.38
C ARG A 31 0.03 11.58 -16.39
N GLN A 32 0.30 11.80 -15.10
CA GLN A 32 0.04 10.79 -14.07
C GLN A 32 -1.46 10.60 -13.79
N LEU A 33 -2.26 11.67 -13.80
CA LEU A 33 -3.72 11.58 -13.64
C LEU A 33 -4.37 10.77 -14.76
N MET A 34 -4.02 11.02 -16.03
CA MET A 34 -4.54 10.23 -17.15
C MET A 34 -4.19 8.75 -16.99
N LYS A 35 -2.94 8.43 -16.65
CA LYS A 35 -2.55 7.04 -16.38
C LYS A 35 -3.36 6.41 -15.24
N MET A 36 -3.62 7.16 -14.16
CA MET A 36 -4.41 6.65 -13.03
C MET A 36 -5.89 6.44 -13.40
N LEU A 37 -6.46 7.30 -14.26
CA LEU A 37 -7.80 7.12 -14.81
C LEU A 37 -7.86 5.88 -15.71
N ASP A 38 -6.92 5.75 -16.64
CA ASP A 38 -6.86 4.64 -17.61
C ASP A 38 -6.67 3.28 -16.91
N THR A 39 -6.01 3.27 -15.75
CA THR A 39 -5.79 2.06 -14.94
C THR A 39 -6.88 1.81 -13.90
N GLY A 40 -7.91 2.65 -13.82
CA GLY A 40 -8.99 2.52 -12.86
C GLY A 40 -8.58 2.75 -11.39
N ILE A 41 -7.44 3.40 -11.17
CA ILE A 41 -6.94 3.72 -9.82
C ILE A 41 -7.73 4.89 -9.22
N ILE A 42 -8.15 5.84 -10.07
CA ILE A 42 -8.96 6.98 -9.68
C ILE A 42 -10.16 7.12 -10.61
N VAL A 43 -11.21 7.79 -10.13
CA VAL A 43 -12.40 8.16 -10.90
C VAL A 43 -12.78 9.63 -10.67
N PRO A 44 -13.42 10.32 -11.62
CA PRO A 44 -13.90 11.69 -11.41
C PRO A 44 -14.87 11.77 -10.22
N SER A 45 -14.69 12.78 -9.37
CA SER A 45 -15.44 12.95 -8.13
C SER A 45 -16.28 14.22 -8.09
N LYS A 46 -17.40 14.16 -7.36
CA LYS A 46 -18.22 15.31 -6.94
C LYS A 46 -18.31 15.41 -5.41
N SER A 47 -17.42 14.74 -4.70
CA SER A 47 -17.40 14.68 -3.23
C SER A 47 -17.21 16.06 -2.60
N SER A 48 -17.75 16.22 -1.39
CA SER A 48 -17.46 17.36 -0.51
C SER A 48 -16.08 17.29 0.14
N TYR A 49 -15.41 16.13 0.09
CA TYR A 49 -14.04 15.98 0.53
C TYR A 49 -13.08 16.54 -0.51
N GLY A 50 -11.91 16.95 -0.06
CA GLY A 50 -10.88 17.45 -0.94
C GLY A 50 -9.53 17.57 -0.27
N SER A 51 -8.65 16.62 -0.55
CA SER A 51 -7.23 16.70 -0.18
C SER A 51 -6.41 17.15 -1.38
N HIS A 52 -5.50 18.11 -1.21
CA HIS A 52 -4.72 18.59 -2.35
C HIS A 52 -3.62 17.59 -2.74
N VAL A 53 -3.25 17.63 -4.02
CA VAL A 53 -2.10 16.87 -4.55
C VAL A 53 -0.80 17.64 -4.33
N LEU A 54 0.25 16.90 -4.04
CA LEU A 54 1.65 17.32 -3.92
C LEU A 54 2.53 16.38 -4.74
N PHE A 55 3.75 16.82 -5.04
CA PHE A 55 4.78 15.96 -5.61
C PHE A 55 5.84 15.59 -4.59
N GLN A 56 6.18 14.31 -4.54
CA GLN A 56 7.41 13.84 -3.92
C GLN A 56 8.44 13.55 -5.00
N LYS A 57 9.62 14.16 -4.90
CA LYS A 57 10.75 13.88 -5.78
C LYS A 57 11.42 12.58 -5.34
N LYS A 58 11.55 11.62 -6.24
CA LYS A 58 12.32 10.39 -6.03
C LYS A 58 13.81 10.66 -6.19
N GLN A 59 14.64 9.74 -5.66
CA GLN A 59 16.10 9.80 -5.79
C GLN A 59 16.57 9.91 -7.25
N ASN A 60 15.87 9.23 -8.17
CA ASN A 60 16.15 9.29 -9.61
C ASN A 60 15.63 10.57 -10.30
N GLY A 61 15.21 11.59 -9.54
CA GLY A 61 14.72 12.87 -10.05
C GLY A 61 13.26 12.88 -10.51
N THR A 62 12.61 11.72 -10.67
CA THR A 62 11.21 11.63 -11.10
C THR A 62 10.24 12.13 -10.02
N LEU A 63 9.14 12.74 -10.43
CA LEU A 63 8.09 13.20 -9.52
C LEU A 63 7.03 12.10 -9.33
N ARG A 64 6.49 11.97 -8.12
CA ARG A 64 5.38 11.07 -7.79
C ARG A 64 4.24 11.86 -7.18
N ILE A 65 3.03 11.70 -7.71
CA ILE A 65 1.81 12.21 -7.08
C ILE A 65 1.68 11.63 -5.67
N CYS A 66 1.48 12.51 -4.70
CA CYS A 66 1.11 12.19 -3.34
C CYS A 66 -0.06 13.08 -2.94
N VAL A 67 -1.03 12.54 -2.22
CA VAL A 67 -2.17 13.31 -1.73
C VAL A 67 -1.96 13.61 -0.26
N ASP A 68 -2.13 14.88 0.12
CA ASP A 68 -1.98 15.32 1.50
C ASP A 68 -3.23 15.01 2.33
N TYR A 69 -3.33 13.77 2.78
CA TYR A 69 -4.41 13.36 3.67
C TYR A 69 -4.23 13.83 5.12
N ARG A 70 -3.30 14.74 5.47
CA ARG A 70 -3.09 15.16 6.87
C ARG A 70 -4.37 15.61 7.58
N ALA A 71 -5.29 16.28 6.88
CA ALA A 71 -6.57 16.69 7.45
C ALA A 71 -7.50 15.49 7.68
N LEU A 72 -7.62 14.61 6.70
CA LEU A 72 -8.38 13.36 6.81
C LEU A 72 -7.84 12.49 7.95
N LYS A 73 -6.51 12.30 8.02
CA LYS A 73 -5.84 11.52 9.07
C LYS A 73 -6.18 11.95 10.49
N LYS A 74 -6.45 13.24 10.72
CA LYS A 74 -6.78 13.78 12.04
C LYS A 74 -8.17 13.38 12.50
N ILE A 75 -9.07 13.14 11.55
CA ILE A 75 -10.47 12.78 11.80
C ILE A 75 -10.75 11.29 11.57
N THR A 76 -9.77 10.51 11.10
CA THR A 76 -9.87 9.05 10.98
C THR A 76 -9.62 8.38 12.33
N VAL A 77 -10.46 7.41 12.69
CA VAL A 77 -10.25 6.55 13.85
C VAL A 77 -9.00 5.70 13.61
N LYS A 78 -8.06 5.74 14.56
CA LYS A 78 -6.78 5.04 14.43
C LYS A 78 -6.97 3.55 14.72
N ASN A 79 -6.55 2.71 13.78
CA ASN A 79 -6.46 1.28 14.02
C ASN A 79 -5.27 1.01 14.95
N LYS A 80 -5.52 0.34 16.09
CA LYS A 80 -4.51 -0.02 17.09
C LYS A 80 -3.89 -1.40 16.85
N TYR A 81 -4.01 -1.93 15.63
CA TYR A 81 -3.39 -3.19 15.26
C TYR A 81 -1.90 -3.19 15.62
N HIS A 82 -1.46 -4.25 16.30
CA HIS A 82 -0.08 -4.37 16.72
C HIS A 82 0.78 -4.76 15.52
N ILE A 83 1.59 -3.82 15.03
CA ILE A 83 2.60 -4.12 14.01
C ILE A 83 3.80 -4.71 14.75
N PRO A 84 4.21 -5.96 14.42
CA PRO A 84 5.32 -6.61 15.11
C PRO A 84 6.61 -5.83 14.94
N LEU A 85 7.43 -5.82 15.98
CA LEU A 85 8.78 -5.25 15.92
C LEU A 85 9.67 -6.10 15.03
N MET A 86 10.52 -5.45 14.22
CA MET A 86 11.48 -6.14 13.36
C MET A 86 12.33 -7.16 14.12
N VAL A 87 12.78 -6.83 15.33
CA VAL A 87 13.60 -7.72 16.17
C VAL A 87 12.87 -9.03 16.48
N ALA A 88 11.59 -8.95 16.83
CA ALA A 88 10.79 -10.14 17.12
C ALA A 88 10.55 -11.02 15.87
N LEU A 89 10.62 -10.43 14.68
CA LEU A 89 10.56 -11.17 13.42
C LEU A 89 11.89 -11.87 13.10
N PHE A 90 13.03 -11.28 13.49
CA PHE A 90 14.35 -11.89 13.29
C PHE A 90 14.55 -13.15 14.15
N ASP A 91 14.00 -13.17 15.37
CA ASP A 91 14.07 -14.36 16.24
C ASP A 91 13.47 -15.61 15.56
N ARG A 92 12.47 -15.42 14.69
CA ARG A 92 11.82 -16.48 13.91
C ARG A 92 12.71 -17.06 12.79
N LEU A 93 13.72 -16.30 12.38
CA LEU A 93 14.67 -16.71 11.34
C LEU A 93 15.83 -17.56 11.89
N ASN A 94 15.86 -17.81 13.20
CA ASN A 94 16.97 -18.53 13.84
C ASN A 94 17.13 -19.95 13.28
N GLY A 95 18.36 -20.29 12.91
CA GLY A 95 18.71 -21.60 12.32
C GLY A 95 18.31 -21.78 10.86
N ALA A 96 17.70 -20.78 10.21
CA ALA A 96 17.52 -20.78 8.77
C ALA A 96 18.84 -20.48 8.06
N THR A 97 19.07 -21.14 6.93
CA THR A 97 20.31 -21.01 6.14
C THR A 97 20.06 -20.53 4.71
N VAL A 98 18.79 -20.49 4.30
CA VAL A 98 18.39 -20.03 2.96
C VAL A 98 17.20 -19.10 3.09
N PHE A 99 17.27 -17.97 2.41
CA PHE A 99 16.28 -16.92 2.44
C PHE A 99 15.82 -16.54 1.04
N THR A 100 14.54 -16.25 0.90
CA THR A 100 13.96 -15.62 -0.28
C THR A 100 13.15 -14.41 0.16
N LYS A 101 13.49 -13.25 -0.37
CA LYS A 101 12.79 -11.99 -0.16
C LYS A 101 11.91 -11.67 -1.35
N ILE A 102 10.63 -11.46 -1.11
CA ILE A 102 9.64 -11.02 -2.09
C ILE A 102 9.13 -9.63 -1.70
N ASP A 103 9.23 -8.67 -2.62
CA ASP A 103 8.70 -7.31 -2.45
C ASP A 103 7.38 -7.19 -3.23
N LEU A 104 6.31 -6.78 -2.56
CA LEU A 104 5.01 -6.60 -3.19
C LEU A 104 4.98 -5.31 -4.03
N LYS A 105 4.59 -5.44 -5.30
CA LYS A 105 4.55 -4.33 -6.25
C LYS A 105 3.53 -3.29 -5.79
N THR A 106 3.99 -2.09 -5.49
CA THR A 106 3.09 -0.99 -5.12
C THR A 106 2.12 -1.39 -3.98
N GLY A 107 2.61 -2.13 -2.98
CA GLY A 107 1.84 -2.86 -1.95
C GLY A 107 0.45 -2.29 -1.63
N TYR A 108 0.37 -1.10 -1.05
CA TYR A 108 -0.92 -0.53 -0.61
C TYR A 108 -1.93 -0.27 -1.74
N TRP A 109 -1.48 0.02 -2.97
CA TRP A 109 -2.37 0.27 -4.12
C TRP A 109 -3.08 -0.99 -4.60
N GLN A 110 -2.73 -2.16 -4.06
CA GLN A 110 -3.41 -3.42 -4.34
C GLN A 110 -4.64 -3.63 -3.43
N VAL A 111 -4.78 -2.84 -2.36
CA VAL A 111 -5.93 -2.90 -1.46
C VAL A 111 -6.96 -1.88 -1.91
N ARG A 112 -8.18 -2.33 -2.23
CA ARG A 112 -9.28 -1.45 -2.60
C ARG A 112 -9.78 -0.66 -1.40
N ILE A 113 -10.28 0.56 -1.62
CA ILE A 113 -11.09 1.26 -0.63
C ILE A 113 -12.46 0.58 -0.58
N ALA A 114 -13.06 0.48 0.61
CA ALA A 114 -14.38 -0.11 0.78
C ALA A 114 -15.46 0.71 0.04
N GLU A 115 -16.48 0.01 -0.47
CA GLU A 115 -17.61 0.65 -1.15
C GLU A 115 -18.30 1.64 -0.22
N GLY A 116 -18.49 2.87 -0.72
CA GLY A 116 -19.06 3.99 0.03
C GLY A 116 -18.02 4.87 0.72
N ASP A 117 -16.76 4.43 0.84
CA ASP A 117 -15.70 5.20 1.48
C ASP A 117 -14.75 5.90 0.50
N GLU A 118 -14.85 5.64 -0.79
CA GLU A 118 -13.98 6.18 -1.84
C GLU A 118 -14.05 7.70 -1.91
N HIS A 119 -15.24 8.27 -1.68
CA HIS A 119 -15.46 9.71 -1.65
C HIS A 119 -14.72 10.41 -0.51
N LYS A 120 -14.25 9.70 0.52
CA LYS A 120 -13.40 10.28 1.59
C LYS A 120 -11.96 10.49 1.08
N MET A 121 -11.60 9.77 0.03
CA MET A 121 -10.28 9.75 -0.62
C MET A 121 -10.17 10.72 -1.79
N THR A 122 -11.08 11.68 -1.89
CA THR A 122 -11.04 12.69 -2.96
C THR A 122 -9.78 13.51 -2.88
N CYS A 123 -9.05 13.55 -4.00
CA CYS A 123 -8.02 14.53 -4.25
C CYS A 123 -8.52 15.66 -5.14
N VAL A 124 -8.07 16.89 -4.88
CA VAL A 124 -8.40 18.07 -5.67
C VAL A 124 -7.18 18.54 -6.44
N THR A 125 -7.38 18.78 -7.72
CA THR A 125 -6.35 19.23 -8.65
C THR A 125 -6.83 20.44 -9.45
N ARG A 126 -5.94 21.06 -10.24
CA ARG A 126 -6.34 22.11 -11.20
C ARG A 126 -7.33 21.59 -12.26
N TYR A 127 -7.32 20.29 -12.56
CA TYR A 127 -8.10 19.69 -13.64
C TYR A 127 -9.42 19.08 -13.17
N GLY A 128 -9.72 19.15 -11.88
CA GLY A 128 -10.90 18.55 -11.26
C GLY A 128 -10.56 17.77 -10.00
N SER A 129 -11.58 17.11 -9.46
CA SER A 129 -11.49 16.25 -8.29
C SER A 129 -11.61 14.79 -8.67
N TYR A 130 -10.87 13.92 -7.98
CA TYR A 130 -10.84 12.49 -8.27
C TYR A 130 -10.80 11.66 -6.99
N ASP A 131 -11.61 10.61 -6.92
CA ASP A 131 -11.63 9.64 -5.82
C ASP A 131 -10.63 8.52 -6.10
N PHE A 132 -9.80 8.19 -5.11
CA PHE A 132 -8.94 7.01 -5.17
C PHE A 132 -9.74 5.76 -4.80
N LEU A 133 -9.73 4.76 -5.69
CA LEU A 133 -10.40 3.48 -5.47
C LEU A 133 -9.51 2.46 -4.74
N VAL A 134 -8.22 2.76 -4.62
CA VAL A 134 -7.23 1.92 -3.93
C VAL A 134 -6.48 2.71 -2.88
N MET A 135 -6.02 2.00 -1.85
CA MET A 135 -5.36 2.59 -0.69
C MET A 135 -4.00 3.19 -1.05
N PRO A 136 -3.81 4.51 -0.92
CA PRO A 136 -2.52 5.13 -1.11
C PRO A 136 -1.65 4.99 0.13
N PHE A 137 -0.32 5.02 -0.05
CA PHE A 137 0.68 4.99 1.03
C PHE A 137 0.46 6.05 2.12
N SER A 138 -0.22 7.15 1.79
CA SER A 138 -0.34 8.31 2.68
C SER A 138 -1.49 8.21 3.67
N LEU A 139 -2.13 7.06 3.92
CA LEU A 139 -3.17 6.91 4.96
C LEU A 139 -2.63 6.52 6.33
N THR A 140 -3.37 6.84 7.40
CA THR A 140 -2.97 6.52 8.79
C THR A 140 -2.93 5.01 9.04
N ASN A 141 -3.98 4.31 8.62
CA ASN A 141 -4.18 2.90 8.94
C ASN A 141 -3.58 1.97 7.87
N ALA A 142 -2.94 2.50 6.82
CA ALA A 142 -2.45 1.70 5.71
C ALA A 142 -1.49 0.56 6.14
N PRO A 143 -0.46 0.81 6.97
CA PRO A 143 0.40 -0.25 7.49
C PRO A 143 -0.36 -1.34 8.26
N ALA A 144 -1.27 -0.94 9.14
CA ALA A 144 -2.06 -1.86 9.96
C ALA A 144 -2.96 -2.77 9.10
N ILE A 145 -3.67 -2.17 8.14
CA ILE A 145 -4.55 -2.91 7.21
C ILE A 145 -3.74 -3.87 6.36
N PHE A 146 -2.56 -3.44 5.89
CA PHE A 146 -1.69 -4.32 5.12
C PHE A 146 -1.19 -5.51 5.95
N CYS A 147 -0.79 -5.28 7.21
CA CYS A 147 -0.42 -6.38 8.11
C CYS A 147 -1.59 -7.34 8.37
N ILE A 148 -2.81 -6.83 8.54
CA ILE A 148 -4.01 -7.68 8.71
C ILE A 148 -4.21 -8.55 7.47
N LEU A 149 -4.16 -7.95 6.28
CA LEU A 149 -4.30 -8.66 5.01
C LEU A 149 -3.23 -9.76 4.87
N THR A 150 -1.96 -9.42 5.05
CA THR A 150 -0.87 -10.39 4.90
C THR A 150 -0.96 -11.50 5.94
N ASN A 151 -1.38 -11.20 7.16
CA ASN A 151 -1.58 -12.20 8.20
C ASN A 151 -2.78 -13.11 7.94
N GLN A 152 -3.77 -12.66 7.17
CA GLN A 152 -4.87 -13.51 6.69
C GLN A 152 -4.39 -14.41 5.55
N VAL A 153 -3.71 -13.85 4.55
CA VAL A 153 -3.24 -14.57 3.35
C VAL A 153 -2.20 -15.64 3.69
N PHE A 154 -1.24 -15.32 4.57
CA PHE A 154 -0.14 -16.21 4.91
C PHE A 154 -0.30 -16.89 6.26
N ARG A 155 -1.51 -16.89 6.83
CA ARG A 155 -1.78 -17.40 8.19
C ARG A 155 -1.18 -18.78 8.44
N GLU A 156 -1.31 -19.68 7.46
CA GLU A 156 -0.86 -21.07 7.56
C GLU A 156 0.66 -21.22 7.55
N TYR A 157 1.39 -20.22 7.07
CA TYR A 157 2.85 -20.29 6.88
C TYR A 157 3.63 -19.35 7.80
N ILE A 158 2.92 -18.40 8.42
CA ILE A 158 3.48 -17.54 9.45
C ILE A 158 3.94 -18.40 10.62
N ASP A 159 5.12 -18.09 11.16
CA ASP A 159 5.79 -18.84 12.22
C ASP A 159 6.31 -20.22 11.83
N GLU A 160 6.00 -20.73 10.63
CA GLU A 160 6.62 -21.94 10.09
C GLU A 160 7.84 -21.64 9.22
N PHE A 161 7.62 -20.95 8.10
CA PHE A 161 8.68 -20.64 7.11
C PHE A 161 8.49 -19.27 6.43
N VAL A 162 7.55 -18.45 6.93
CA VAL A 162 7.30 -17.09 6.43
C VAL A 162 7.28 -16.06 7.54
N VAL A 163 7.96 -14.96 7.27
CA VAL A 163 7.88 -13.70 7.99
C VAL A 163 7.35 -12.65 7.01
N VAL A 164 6.34 -11.88 7.43
CA VAL A 164 5.86 -10.74 6.64
C VAL A 164 6.03 -9.46 7.45
N TYR A 165 6.61 -8.45 6.81
CA TYR A 165 6.73 -7.12 7.37
C TYR A 165 6.34 -6.08 6.33
N LEU A 166 5.16 -5.47 6.53
CA LEU A 166 4.57 -4.52 5.59
C LEU A 166 4.57 -5.12 4.17
N ASP A 167 5.22 -4.48 3.19
CA ASP A 167 5.28 -4.89 1.79
C ASP A 167 6.36 -5.94 1.47
N GLU A 168 7.11 -6.40 2.47
CA GLU A 168 8.18 -7.40 2.30
C GLU A 168 7.79 -8.75 2.92
N ILE A 169 7.88 -9.80 2.12
CA ILE A 169 7.71 -11.19 2.55
C ILE A 169 9.09 -11.85 2.54
N VAL A 170 9.47 -12.44 3.67
CA VAL A 170 10.70 -13.22 3.82
C VAL A 170 10.31 -14.67 4.02
N ILE A 171 10.73 -15.51 3.08
CA ILE A 171 10.62 -16.96 3.15
C ILE A 171 11.97 -17.47 3.64
N TYR A 172 11.96 -18.36 4.63
CA TYR A 172 13.17 -18.93 5.20
C TYR A 172 13.09 -20.45 5.23
N SER A 173 14.23 -21.11 5.04
CA SER A 173 14.35 -22.56 5.01
C SER A 173 15.61 -22.99 5.77
N LYS A 174 15.58 -24.19 6.35
CA LYS A 174 16.71 -24.74 7.09
C LYS A 174 17.65 -25.54 6.18
N THR A 175 17.09 -26.16 5.15
CA THR A 175 17.83 -26.97 4.18
C THR A 175 17.77 -26.38 2.76
N LEU A 176 18.56 -26.93 1.84
CA LEU A 176 18.60 -26.48 0.44
C LEU A 176 17.48 -27.08 -0.43
N ASP A 177 16.76 -28.08 0.07
CA ASP A 177 15.73 -28.80 -0.69
C ASP A 177 14.32 -28.20 -0.49
N GLU A 178 14.07 -27.60 0.68
CA GLU A 178 12.83 -26.91 1.06
C GLU A 178 12.48 -25.60 0.28
N PRO A 179 13.44 -24.72 -0.09
CA PRO A 179 13.13 -23.36 -0.54
C PRO A 179 12.21 -23.28 -1.77
N LEU A 180 12.36 -24.24 -2.70
CA LEU A 180 11.53 -24.28 -3.91
C LEU A 180 10.08 -24.64 -3.59
N GLU A 181 9.85 -25.55 -2.65
CA GLU A 181 8.50 -25.91 -2.23
C GLU A 181 7.84 -24.75 -1.48
N HIS A 182 8.56 -24.15 -0.53
CA HIS A 182 8.08 -22.96 0.20
C HIS A 182 7.73 -21.83 -0.77
N LEU A 183 8.61 -21.54 -1.73
CA LEU A 183 8.36 -20.50 -2.73
C LEU A 183 7.12 -20.80 -3.57
N ARG A 184 6.89 -22.06 -3.99
CA ARG A 184 5.69 -22.44 -4.73
C ARG A 184 4.41 -22.21 -3.92
N LYS A 185 4.39 -22.55 -2.63
CA LYS A 185 3.25 -22.30 -1.74
C LYS A 185 2.94 -20.81 -1.63
N ILE A 186 3.96 -19.97 -1.45
CA ILE A 186 3.79 -18.51 -1.36
C ILE A 186 3.34 -17.89 -2.67
N LEU A 187 3.91 -18.31 -3.80
CA LEU A 187 3.48 -17.84 -5.12
C LEU A 187 2.05 -18.30 -5.46
N ALA A 188 1.59 -19.44 -4.92
CA ALA A 188 0.21 -19.88 -5.06
C ALA A 188 -0.75 -18.95 -4.29
N GLN A 189 -0.46 -18.68 -3.01
CA GLN A 189 -1.25 -17.75 -2.18
C GLN A 189 -1.31 -16.35 -2.76
N LEU A 190 -0.18 -15.83 -3.25
CA LEU A 190 -0.13 -14.52 -3.90
C LEU A 190 -1.02 -14.47 -5.14
N ARG A 191 -1.06 -15.55 -5.93
CA ARG A 191 -1.88 -15.63 -7.14
C ARG A 191 -3.36 -15.72 -6.83
N GLU A 192 -3.73 -16.52 -5.83
CA GLU A 192 -5.11 -16.69 -5.37
C GLU A 192 -5.72 -15.37 -4.89
N HIS A 193 -4.91 -14.55 -4.19
CA HIS A 193 -5.33 -13.26 -3.65
C HIS A 193 -5.00 -12.07 -4.56
N GLU A 194 -4.58 -12.32 -5.81
CA GLU A 194 -4.23 -11.29 -6.80
C GLU A 194 -3.18 -10.26 -6.29
N LEU A 195 -2.25 -10.73 -5.47
CA LEU A 195 -1.14 -9.94 -4.94
C LEU A 195 0.07 -10.04 -5.87
N TYR A 196 0.40 -8.92 -6.49
CA TYR A 196 1.48 -8.80 -7.46
C TYR A 196 2.81 -8.44 -6.80
N VAL A 197 3.88 -9.06 -7.30
CA VAL A 197 5.26 -8.87 -6.83
C VAL A 197 6.05 -7.95 -7.75
N LYS A 198 7.02 -7.21 -7.19
CA LYS A 198 7.98 -6.43 -7.95
C LYS A 198 9.26 -7.23 -8.11
N LEU A 199 9.35 -7.98 -9.21
CA LEU A 199 10.47 -8.89 -9.47
C LEU A 199 11.85 -8.22 -9.35
N SER A 200 12.00 -6.98 -9.82
CA SER A 200 13.27 -6.24 -9.74
C SER A 200 13.77 -5.90 -8.33
N LYS A 201 12.94 -6.14 -7.32
CA LYS A 201 13.28 -5.98 -5.90
C LYS A 201 13.26 -7.29 -5.11
N CYS A 202 12.91 -8.40 -5.75
CA CYS A 202 12.92 -9.71 -5.11
C CYS A 202 14.34 -10.28 -5.13
N ALA A 203 14.68 -11.06 -4.11
CA ALA A 203 15.94 -11.79 -4.01
C ALA A 203 15.61 -13.25 -3.68
N PHE A 204 16.07 -14.18 -4.50
CA PHE A 204 15.72 -15.60 -4.38
C PHE A 204 16.90 -16.42 -3.92
N THR A 205 16.65 -17.38 -3.02
CA THR A 205 17.60 -18.41 -2.58
C THR A 205 18.98 -17.86 -2.21
N GLN A 206 19.01 -16.81 -1.37
CA GLN A 206 20.24 -16.28 -0.79
C GLN A 206 20.63 -17.08 0.46
N LYS A 207 21.93 -17.24 0.68
CA LYS A 207 22.50 -17.85 1.90
C LYS A 207 22.95 -16.76 2.85
#